data_AF-A0A9E5WSU4-F1
#
_entry.id   AF-A0A9E5WSU4-F1
#
_cell.length_a   1.000
_cell.length_b   1.000
_cell.length_c   1.000
_cell.angle_alpha   90.00
_cell.angle_beta   90.00
_cell.angle_gamma   90.00
#
_symmetry.space_group_name_H-M   'P 1'
#
loop_
_entity.id
_entity.type
_entity.pdbx_description
1 polymer ?
#
loop_
_entity_poly.entity_id
_entity_poly.type
_entity_poly.pdbx_seq_one_letter_code
_entity_poly.pdbx_strand_id
1 'polypeptide(L)'
;MTNINDSLSSAKWLIPFALVLLGTAVTVALMWGEAARSRAEFERLLADPEALRELEEEVRQSPRDVERAFRLATVYRIRILMGISIPGSTEALNQIVSAMPEAGIELSDETKRDLKRVNTKSEELTAKYAVDVESEAKKGERLMQTVLRQPGVPAEDQAWSHIMLGHFQLAQRKLADALESSRQAEQLDPISPFPHLLRAEVLDKQGDYEEAIAENQTAVGKAAAWAGVQPTFAQQMAWAFTSPNSAVARSKERNWRKQKQQIAEWISTSAGMHILQLRLSIKQQRSAQQHEPTD
;
A
#
# COMPACT_ATOMS: atom_id res chain seq x y z
N MET A 1 -21.88 -32.86 12.51
CA MET A 1 -21.29 -32.12 13.65
C MET A 1 -19.84 -31.85 13.28
N THR A 2 -19.58 -30.67 12.72
CA THR A 2 -18.23 -30.21 12.40
C THR A 2 -17.43 -30.14 13.70
N ASN A 3 -16.20 -30.64 13.67
CA ASN A 3 -15.39 -30.85 14.85
C ASN A 3 -15.05 -29.48 15.47
N ILE A 4 -15.40 -29.28 16.76
CA ILE A 4 -15.19 -28.01 17.48
C ILE A 4 -13.69 -27.61 17.50
N ASN A 5 -12.79 -28.59 17.32
CA ASN A 5 -11.36 -28.36 17.15
C ASN A 5 -10.99 -27.64 15.83
N ASP A 6 -11.79 -27.76 14.77
CA ASP A 6 -11.49 -27.16 13.47
C ASP A 6 -11.80 -25.65 13.45
N SER A 7 -12.87 -25.19 14.13
CA SER A 7 -13.17 -23.75 14.24
C SER A 7 -12.19 -23.04 15.20
N LEU A 8 -11.82 -23.69 16.31
CA LEU A 8 -10.77 -23.26 17.25
C LEU A 8 -9.39 -23.14 16.60
N SER A 9 -9.11 -23.95 15.58
CA SER A 9 -7.89 -23.84 14.79
C SER A 9 -7.96 -22.66 13.81
N SER A 10 -9.12 -22.28 13.29
CA SER A 10 -9.25 -21.18 12.31
C SER A 10 -9.12 -19.78 12.93
N ALA A 11 -9.52 -19.61 14.19
CA ALA A 11 -9.58 -18.34 14.92
C ALA A 11 -8.22 -17.83 15.46
N LYS A 12 -7.29 -18.72 15.81
CA LYS A 12 -5.99 -18.35 16.43
C LYS A 12 -5.00 -17.67 15.47
N TRP A 13 -5.27 -17.66 14.17
CA TRP A 13 -4.36 -17.17 13.13
C TRP A 13 -4.69 -15.78 12.61
N LEU A 14 -5.82 -15.17 12.98
CA LEU A 14 -6.22 -13.83 12.53
C LEU A 14 -5.59 -12.71 13.38
N ILE A 15 -5.13 -13.06 14.59
CA ILE A 15 -4.56 -12.14 15.58
C ILE A 15 -3.27 -11.43 15.09
N PRO A 16 -2.31 -12.10 14.43
CA PRO A 16 -1.17 -11.42 13.81
C PRO A 16 -1.58 -10.53 12.63
N PHE A 17 -2.61 -10.91 11.86
CA PHE A 17 -3.04 -10.19 10.66
C PHE A 17 -3.66 -8.83 10.98
N ALA A 18 -4.56 -8.74 11.96
CA ALA A 18 -5.09 -7.43 12.32
C ALA A 18 -4.11 -6.61 13.17
N LEU A 19 -3.17 -7.19 13.91
CA LEU A 19 -2.12 -6.39 14.60
C LEU A 19 -1.15 -5.73 13.60
N VAL A 20 -0.87 -6.35 12.45
CA VAL A 20 -0.03 -5.79 11.38
C VAL A 20 -0.80 -4.81 10.49
N LEU A 21 -2.08 -5.08 10.19
CA LEU A 21 -2.96 -4.16 9.45
C LEU A 21 -3.37 -2.93 10.28
N LEU A 22 -3.68 -3.12 11.57
CA LEU A 22 -3.85 -2.04 12.52
C LEU A 22 -2.54 -1.27 12.67
N GLY A 23 -1.39 -1.96 12.71
CA GLY A 23 -0.07 -1.35 12.68
C GLY A 23 0.15 -0.47 11.45
N THR A 24 -0.23 -0.89 10.25
CA THR A 24 -0.04 -0.10 9.01
C THR A 24 -1.06 1.04 8.89
N ALA A 25 -2.32 0.82 9.20
CA ALA A 25 -3.35 1.88 9.19
C ALA A 25 -3.10 2.93 10.28
N VAL A 26 -2.69 2.50 11.48
CA VAL A 26 -2.30 3.40 12.59
C VAL A 26 -0.95 4.05 12.31
N THR A 27 0.02 3.38 11.64
CA THR A 27 1.27 4.03 11.22
C THR A 27 1.02 5.07 10.13
N VAL A 28 0.14 4.80 9.16
CA VAL A 28 -0.29 5.79 8.14
C VAL A 28 -1.05 6.95 8.79
N ALA A 29 -1.88 6.70 9.79
CA ALA A 29 -2.60 7.74 10.53
C ALA A 29 -1.71 8.54 11.51
N LEU A 30 -0.72 7.92 12.15
CA LEU A 30 0.25 8.55 13.07
C LEU A 30 1.39 9.24 12.32
N MET A 31 1.77 8.76 11.13
CA MET A 31 2.68 9.45 10.23
C MET A 31 2.10 10.78 9.71
N TRP A 32 0.83 11.09 9.92
CA TRP A 32 0.19 12.35 9.48
C TRP A 32 0.09 13.40 10.60
N GLY A 33 1.08 13.43 11.50
CA GLY A 33 1.24 14.47 12.53
C GLY A 33 1.97 15.73 12.01
N GLU A 34 1.32 16.89 12.22
CA GLU A 34 1.87 18.26 12.28
C GLU A 34 2.42 19.00 11.03
N ALA A 35 1.69 19.04 9.90
CA ALA A 35 1.91 20.09 8.88
C ALA A 35 0.61 20.58 8.21
N ALA A 36 0.20 21.84 8.46
CA ALA A 36 -1.20 22.26 8.38
C ALA A 36 -1.68 22.97 7.09
N ARG A 37 -0.89 23.05 6.00
CA ARG A 37 -1.37 23.69 4.74
C ARG A 37 -1.45 22.76 3.53
N SER A 38 -0.40 22.02 3.20
CA SER A 38 -0.48 20.99 2.14
C SER A 38 -1.40 19.83 2.53
N ARG A 39 -1.55 19.57 3.84
CA ARG A 39 -2.52 18.61 4.38
C ARG A 39 -3.95 18.97 3.98
N ALA A 40 -4.36 20.22 4.11
CA ALA A 40 -5.75 20.60 3.83
C ALA A 40 -6.10 20.40 2.34
N GLU A 41 -5.19 20.78 1.45
CA GLU A 41 -5.36 20.57 0.01
C GLU A 41 -5.35 19.08 -0.37
N PHE A 42 -4.43 18.31 0.22
CA PHE A 42 -4.36 16.88 -0.05
C PHE A 42 -5.53 16.10 0.56
N GLU A 43 -5.91 16.37 1.81
CA GLU A 43 -7.11 15.82 2.44
C GLU A 43 -8.37 16.19 1.66
N ARG A 44 -8.42 17.40 1.10
CA ARG A 44 -9.50 17.81 0.20
C ARG A 44 -9.51 16.92 -1.05
N LEU A 45 -8.38 16.71 -1.73
CA LEU A 45 -8.31 15.81 -2.90
C LEU A 45 -8.69 14.36 -2.58
N LEU A 46 -8.44 13.89 -1.35
CA LEU A 46 -8.80 12.55 -0.91
C LEU A 46 -10.29 12.40 -0.58
N ALA A 47 -10.93 13.42 0.00
CA ALA A 47 -12.28 13.32 0.57
C ALA A 47 -13.36 14.09 -0.21
N ASP A 48 -13.00 15.12 -0.99
CA ASP A 48 -13.92 15.97 -1.75
C ASP A 48 -13.93 15.54 -3.23
N PRO A 49 -15.04 14.95 -3.73
CA PRO A 49 -15.14 14.54 -5.13
C PRO A 49 -15.00 15.71 -6.12
N GLU A 50 -15.43 16.92 -5.76
CA GLU A 50 -15.33 18.07 -6.67
C GLU A 50 -13.89 18.55 -6.80
N ALA A 51 -13.12 18.57 -5.70
CA ALA A 51 -11.69 18.88 -5.78
C ALA A 51 -10.91 17.87 -6.63
N LEU A 52 -11.27 16.58 -6.57
CA LEU A 52 -10.68 15.59 -7.47
C LEU A 52 -11.07 15.86 -8.93
N ARG A 53 -12.34 16.21 -9.19
CA ARG A 53 -12.82 16.55 -10.55
C ARG A 53 -12.14 17.80 -11.11
N GLU A 54 -11.87 18.80 -10.29
CA GLU A 54 -11.10 19.99 -10.66
C GLU A 54 -9.70 19.58 -11.14
N LEU A 55 -8.99 18.75 -10.37
CA LEU A 55 -7.66 18.26 -10.76
C LEU A 55 -7.71 17.37 -12.01
N GLU A 56 -8.73 16.52 -12.15
CA GLU A 56 -8.97 15.74 -13.37
C GLU A 56 -9.17 16.63 -14.60
N GLU A 57 -9.88 17.75 -14.45
CA GLU A 57 -10.08 18.74 -15.51
C GLU A 57 -8.77 19.45 -15.87
N GLU A 58 -7.99 19.88 -14.88
CA GLU A 58 -6.69 20.52 -15.11
C GLU A 58 -5.73 19.62 -15.89
N VAL A 59 -5.65 18.34 -15.53
CA VAL A 59 -4.84 17.35 -16.26
C VAL A 59 -5.38 17.14 -17.67
N ARG A 60 -6.70 17.12 -17.86
CA ARG A 60 -7.32 16.98 -19.19
C ARG A 60 -7.02 18.16 -20.09
N GLN A 61 -7.01 19.38 -19.54
CA GLN A 61 -6.69 20.61 -20.27
C GLN A 61 -5.19 20.73 -20.58
N SER A 62 -4.33 20.10 -19.77
CA SER A 62 -2.88 20.15 -19.91
C SER A 62 -2.27 18.73 -19.98
N PRO A 63 -2.57 17.94 -21.03
CA PRO A 63 -2.20 16.52 -21.06
C PRO A 63 -0.69 16.26 -21.13
N ARG A 64 0.12 17.27 -21.47
CA ARG A 64 1.59 17.21 -21.48
C ARG A 64 2.23 17.65 -20.16
N ASP A 65 1.42 18.08 -19.20
CA ASP A 65 1.89 18.47 -17.87
C ASP A 65 2.08 17.21 -17.02
N VAL A 66 3.32 16.70 -17.04
CA VAL A 66 3.71 15.50 -16.29
C VAL A 66 3.60 15.71 -14.78
N GLU A 67 3.79 16.93 -14.28
CA GLU A 67 3.67 17.24 -12.85
C GLU A 67 2.24 17.01 -12.37
N ARG A 68 1.27 17.60 -13.06
CA ARG A 68 -0.16 17.42 -12.74
C ARG A 68 -0.59 15.97 -12.92
N ALA A 69 -0.09 15.29 -13.93
CA ALA A 69 -0.37 13.87 -14.15
C ALA A 69 0.14 13.00 -12.99
N PHE A 70 1.39 13.21 -12.52
CA PHE A 70 1.92 12.49 -11.36
C PHE A 70 1.19 12.83 -10.08
N ARG A 71 0.76 14.09 -9.91
CA ARG A 71 -0.06 14.52 -8.78
C ARG A 71 -1.39 13.76 -8.74
N LEU A 72 -2.14 13.78 -9.85
CA LEU A 72 -3.44 13.10 -9.95
C LEU A 72 -3.30 11.58 -9.78
N ALA A 73 -2.28 10.97 -10.40
CA ALA A 73 -2.00 9.56 -10.23
C ALA A 73 -1.67 9.21 -8.77
N THR A 74 -0.94 10.08 -8.06
CA THR A 74 -0.61 9.87 -6.64
C THR A 74 -1.87 9.91 -5.78
N VAL A 75 -2.78 10.85 -6.07
CA VAL A 75 -4.09 10.93 -5.41
C VAL A 75 -4.89 9.65 -5.64
N TYR A 76 -5.03 9.18 -6.89
CA TYR A 76 -5.71 7.90 -7.17
C TYR A 76 -5.08 6.73 -6.41
N ARG A 77 -3.75 6.62 -6.43
CA ARG A 77 -3.04 5.53 -5.74
C ARG A 77 -3.34 5.52 -4.24
N ILE A 78 -3.35 6.69 -3.60
CA ILE A 78 -3.58 6.81 -2.16
C ILE A 78 -5.07 6.58 -1.84
N ARG A 79 -5.99 7.08 -2.65
CA ARG A 79 -7.43 6.80 -2.53
C ARG A 79 -7.71 5.30 -2.63
N ILE A 80 -7.12 4.60 -3.60
CA ILE A 80 -7.21 3.14 -3.74
C ILE A 80 -6.65 2.44 -2.50
N LEU A 81 -5.44 2.82 -2.06
CA LEU A 81 -4.82 2.24 -0.87
C LEU A 81 -5.73 2.37 0.35
N MET A 82 -6.31 3.56 0.58
CA MET A 82 -7.24 3.80 1.69
C MET A 82 -8.54 3.01 1.54
N GLY A 83 -9.11 2.98 0.33
CA GLY A 83 -10.33 2.25 0.01
C GLY A 83 -10.20 0.73 0.15
N ILE A 84 -8.98 0.18 0.06
CA ILE A 84 -8.71 -1.25 0.30
C ILE A 84 -8.33 -1.50 1.77
N SER A 85 -7.36 -0.74 2.29
CA SER A 85 -6.74 -1.04 3.58
C SER A 85 -7.62 -0.72 4.78
N ILE A 86 -8.42 0.35 4.74
CA ILE A 86 -9.28 0.72 5.88
C ILE A 86 -10.37 -0.32 6.07
N PRO A 87 -11.21 -0.67 5.06
CA PRO A 87 -12.24 -1.69 5.24
C PRO A 87 -11.66 -3.07 5.57
N GLY A 88 -10.53 -3.45 4.96
CA GLY A 88 -9.85 -4.70 5.28
C GLY A 88 -9.36 -4.77 6.73
N SER A 89 -8.94 -3.65 7.30
CA SER A 89 -8.55 -3.57 8.72
C SER A 89 -9.77 -3.65 9.64
N THR A 90 -10.89 -3.02 9.27
CA THR A 90 -12.17 -3.13 10.00
C THR A 90 -12.63 -4.59 10.06
N GLU A 91 -12.60 -5.27 8.91
CA GLU A 91 -13.01 -6.68 8.80
C GLU A 91 -12.10 -7.58 9.64
N ALA A 92 -10.77 -7.41 9.55
CA ALA A 92 -9.83 -8.20 10.34
C ALA A 92 -10.01 -8.00 11.85
N LEU A 93 -10.28 -6.78 12.31
CA LEU A 93 -10.59 -6.49 13.70
C LEU A 93 -11.87 -7.20 14.16
N ASN A 94 -12.93 -7.13 13.37
CA ASN A 94 -14.19 -7.79 13.68
C ASN A 94 -14.02 -9.30 13.81
N GLN A 95 -13.29 -9.93 12.89
CA GLN A 95 -13.02 -11.36 12.95
C GLN A 95 -12.22 -11.76 14.20
N ILE A 96 -11.20 -10.99 14.60
CA ILE A 96 -10.47 -11.24 15.85
C ILE A 96 -11.40 -11.15 17.05
N VAL A 97 -12.19 -10.08 17.14
CA VAL A 97 -13.08 -9.84 18.29
C VAL A 97 -14.08 -10.99 18.44
N SER A 98 -14.64 -11.46 17.32
CA SER A 98 -15.55 -12.61 17.31
C SER A 98 -14.88 -13.93 17.68
N ALA A 99 -13.61 -14.10 17.35
CA ALA A 99 -12.83 -15.32 17.61
C ALA A 99 -12.33 -15.46 19.07
N MET A 100 -12.20 -14.37 19.82
CA MET A 100 -11.58 -14.38 21.16
C MET A 100 -12.34 -15.22 22.21
N PRO A 101 -13.68 -15.13 22.33
CA PRO A 101 -14.42 -15.99 23.27
C PRO A 101 -14.25 -17.48 22.97
N GLU A 102 -14.22 -17.85 21.69
CA GLU A 102 -13.99 -19.23 21.27
C GLU A 102 -12.60 -19.71 21.66
N ALA A 103 -11.59 -18.84 21.60
CA ALA A 103 -10.23 -19.14 22.02
C ALA A 103 -10.04 -19.22 23.56
N GLY A 104 -11.10 -19.04 24.36
CA GLY A 104 -11.02 -18.97 25.82
C GLY A 104 -10.32 -17.72 26.33
N ILE A 105 -10.22 -16.68 25.50
CA ILE A 105 -9.58 -15.41 25.84
C ILE A 105 -10.69 -14.44 26.29
N GLU A 106 -10.77 -14.20 27.60
CA GLU A 106 -11.64 -13.15 28.12
C GLU A 106 -10.96 -11.78 28.02
N LEU A 107 -11.55 -10.89 27.24
CA LEU A 107 -11.12 -9.49 27.18
C LEU A 107 -11.59 -8.72 28.42
N SER A 108 -10.71 -7.88 28.96
CA SER A 108 -11.08 -6.89 29.97
C SER A 108 -12.10 -5.90 29.39
N ASP A 109 -12.91 -5.29 30.25
CA ASP A 109 -13.87 -4.27 29.82
C ASP A 109 -13.19 -3.03 29.23
N GLU A 110 -11.97 -2.73 29.67
CA GLU A 110 -11.13 -1.68 29.08
C GLU A 110 -10.76 -2.01 27.64
N THR A 111 -10.25 -3.23 27.38
CA THR A 111 -9.90 -3.66 26.03
C THR A 111 -11.11 -3.71 25.11
N LYS A 112 -12.28 -4.15 25.60
CA LYS A 112 -13.53 -4.11 24.83
C LYS A 112 -13.92 -2.69 24.44
N ARG A 113 -13.79 -1.71 25.36
CA ARG A 113 -14.06 -0.30 25.07
C ARG A 113 -13.10 0.26 24.03
N ASP A 114 -11.81 -0.04 24.15
CA ASP A 114 -10.80 0.43 23.22
C ASP A 114 -11.01 -0.15 21.81
N LEU A 115 -11.28 -1.45 21.70
CA LEU A 115 -11.58 -2.10 20.42
C LEU A 115 -12.83 -1.51 19.77
N LYS A 116 -13.88 -1.25 20.55
CA LYS A 116 -15.07 -0.57 20.04
C LYS A 116 -14.75 0.82 19.50
N ARG A 117 -13.96 1.63 20.23
CA ARG A 117 -13.54 2.97 19.80
C ARG A 117 -12.75 2.91 18.49
N VAL A 118 -11.81 1.97 18.38
CA VAL A 118 -11.01 1.76 17.17
C VAL A 118 -11.89 1.33 16.00
N ASN A 119 -12.83 0.42 16.22
CA ASN A 119 -13.75 -0.03 15.17
C ASN A 119 -14.63 1.11 14.66
N THR A 120 -15.28 1.86 15.56
CA THR A 120 -16.06 3.06 15.18
C THR A 120 -15.20 4.06 14.40
N LYS A 121 -13.94 4.25 14.81
CA LYS A 121 -13.05 5.15 14.08
C LYS A 121 -12.72 4.65 12.67
N SER A 122 -12.55 3.33 12.52
CA SER A 122 -12.30 2.68 11.24
C SER A 122 -13.51 2.79 10.30
N GLU A 123 -14.72 2.64 10.82
CA GLU A 123 -15.98 2.81 10.08
C GLU A 123 -16.15 4.26 9.59
N GLU A 124 -15.89 5.25 10.44
CA GLU A 124 -15.88 6.67 10.06
C GLU A 124 -14.91 6.96 8.90
N LEU A 125 -13.70 6.40 8.98
CA LEU A 125 -12.67 6.57 7.96
C LEU A 125 -13.05 5.85 6.66
N THR A 126 -13.67 4.67 6.76
CA THR A 126 -14.21 3.94 5.61
C THR A 126 -15.27 4.76 4.89
N ALA A 127 -16.22 5.34 5.63
CA ALA A 127 -17.24 6.21 5.04
C ALA A 127 -16.64 7.46 4.41
N LYS A 128 -15.63 8.07 5.06
CA LYS A 128 -14.97 9.29 4.58
C LYS A 128 -14.15 9.07 3.29
N TYR A 129 -13.47 7.93 3.17
CA TYR A 129 -12.54 7.65 2.07
C TYR A 129 -13.00 6.50 1.17
N ALA A 130 -14.31 6.20 1.19
CA ALA A 130 -14.90 5.19 0.34
C ALA A 130 -14.72 5.60 -1.13
N VAL A 131 -14.19 4.68 -1.94
CA VAL A 131 -13.98 4.91 -3.37
C VAL A 131 -14.35 3.68 -4.19
N ASP A 132 -14.74 3.90 -5.43
CA ASP A 132 -14.80 2.86 -6.45
C ASP A 132 -13.35 2.54 -6.89
N VAL A 133 -12.76 1.54 -6.23
CA VAL A 133 -11.37 1.11 -6.45
C VAL A 133 -11.11 0.77 -7.91
N GLU A 134 -12.04 0.07 -8.57
CA GLU A 134 -11.87 -0.37 -9.94
C GLU A 134 -11.88 0.82 -10.91
N SER A 135 -12.82 1.76 -10.72
CA SER A 135 -12.90 2.98 -11.51
C SER A 135 -11.66 3.85 -11.37
N GLU A 136 -11.22 4.13 -10.14
CA GLU A 136 -10.02 4.92 -9.86
C GLU A 136 -8.77 4.26 -10.44
N ALA A 137 -8.66 2.92 -10.33
CA ALA A 137 -7.55 2.17 -10.88
C ALA A 137 -7.50 2.24 -12.42
N LYS A 138 -8.66 2.14 -13.10
CA LYS A 138 -8.75 2.32 -14.56
C LYS A 138 -8.38 3.73 -15.00
N LYS A 139 -8.72 4.76 -14.21
CA LYS A 139 -8.31 6.14 -14.48
C LYS A 139 -6.79 6.30 -14.30
N GLY A 140 -6.24 5.81 -13.20
CA GLY A 140 -4.80 5.84 -12.92
C GLY A 140 -3.96 5.09 -13.96
N GLU A 141 -4.39 3.90 -14.38
CA GLU A 141 -3.73 3.12 -15.44
C GLU A 141 -3.67 3.91 -16.75
N ARG A 142 -4.80 4.44 -17.22
CA ARG A 142 -4.85 5.24 -18.46
C ARG A 142 -3.97 6.48 -18.38
N LEU A 143 -3.93 7.12 -17.21
CA LEU A 143 -3.11 8.29 -16.98
C LEU A 143 -1.61 7.95 -17.07
N MET A 144 -1.15 6.87 -16.42
CA MET A 144 0.25 6.46 -16.48
C MET A 144 0.66 5.95 -17.88
N GLN A 145 -0.22 5.24 -18.59
CA GLN A 145 0.00 4.90 -19.99
C GLN A 145 0.15 6.15 -20.86
N THR A 146 -0.60 7.21 -20.58
CA THR A 146 -0.49 8.49 -21.30
C THR A 146 0.86 9.14 -21.02
N VAL A 147 1.29 9.20 -19.76
CA VAL A 147 2.61 9.74 -19.37
C VAL A 147 3.75 8.97 -20.04
N LEU A 148 3.71 7.63 -20.04
CA LEU A 148 4.73 6.78 -20.64
C LEU A 148 4.86 6.93 -22.17
N ARG A 149 3.80 7.38 -22.85
CA ARG A 149 3.85 7.66 -24.31
C ARG A 149 4.43 9.04 -24.63
N GLN A 150 4.61 9.91 -23.63
CA GLN A 150 5.12 11.25 -23.88
C GLN A 150 6.62 11.22 -24.17
N PRO A 151 7.08 11.92 -25.21
CA PRO A 151 8.51 12.04 -25.45
C PRO A 151 9.16 12.90 -24.35
N GLY A 152 10.38 12.53 -23.96
CA GLY A 152 11.20 13.34 -23.06
C GLY A 152 10.98 13.12 -21.56
N VAL A 153 10.16 12.14 -21.16
CA VAL A 153 10.13 11.68 -19.76
C VAL A 153 11.47 10.97 -19.45
N PRO A 154 12.24 11.38 -18.43
CA PRO A 154 13.49 10.72 -18.06
C PRO A 154 13.29 9.24 -17.71
N ALA A 155 14.30 8.39 -17.96
CA ALA A 155 14.19 6.94 -17.74
C ALA A 155 13.82 6.59 -16.30
N GLU A 156 14.37 7.32 -15.34
CA GLU A 156 14.11 7.16 -13.92
C GLU A 156 12.67 7.55 -13.52
N ASP A 157 12.06 8.52 -14.21
CA ASP A 157 10.65 8.86 -14.02
C ASP A 157 9.72 7.88 -14.74
N GLN A 158 10.14 7.35 -15.90
CA GLN A 158 9.44 6.24 -16.56
C GLN A 158 9.43 4.99 -15.68
N ALA A 159 10.53 4.70 -14.97
CA ALA A 159 10.59 3.60 -14.01
C ALA A 159 9.51 3.76 -12.94
N TRP A 160 9.38 4.97 -12.37
CA TRP A 160 8.33 5.27 -11.39
C TRP A 160 6.92 5.20 -11.99
N SER A 161 6.72 5.68 -13.22
CA SER A 161 5.44 5.55 -13.94
C SER A 161 5.05 4.08 -14.13
N HIS A 162 6.00 3.19 -14.44
CA HIS A 162 5.75 1.76 -14.51
C HIS A 162 5.37 1.16 -13.15
N ILE A 163 6.00 1.60 -12.04
CA ILE A 163 5.55 1.20 -10.68
C ILE A 163 4.12 1.63 -10.40
N MET A 164 3.77 2.89 -10.69
CA MET A 164 2.41 3.38 -10.50
C MET A 164 1.40 2.62 -11.36
N LEU A 165 1.74 2.41 -12.64
CA LEU A 165 0.95 1.62 -13.58
C LEU A 165 0.69 0.20 -13.03
N GLY A 166 1.74 -0.45 -12.53
CA GLY A 166 1.66 -1.78 -11.93
C GLY A 166 0.73 -1.84 -10.72
N HIS A 167 0.76 -0.86 -9.82
CA HIS A 167 -0.18 -0.81 -8.69
C HIS A 167 -1.64 -0.61 -9.16
N PHE A 168 -1.89 0.20 -10.20
CA PHE A 168 -3.23 0.33 -10.78
C PHE A 168 -3.71 -0.96 -11.45
N GLN A 169 -2.81 -1.70 -12.09
CA GLN A 169 -3.10 -3.01 -12.67
C GLN A 169 -3.39 -4.06 -11.59
N LEU A 170 -2.60 -4.06 -10.51
CA LEU A 170 -2.82 -4.93 -9.35
C LEU A 170 -4.18 -4.68 -8.69
N ALA A 171 -4.56 -3.42 -8.51
CA ALA A 171 -5.89 -3.05 -7.99
C ALA A 171 -7.04 -3.55 -8.87
N GLN A 172 -6.80 -3.69 -10.18
CA GLN A 172 -7.73 -4.28 -11.15
C GLN A 172 -7.59 -5.82 -11.28
N ARG A 173 -6.74 -6.47 -10.46
CA ARG A 173 -6.42 -7.90 -10.56
C ARG A 173 -5.77 -8.32 -11.89
N LYS A 174 -5.20 -7.38 -12.64
CA LYS A 174 -4.40 -7.64 -13.85
C LYS A 174 -2.97 -8.05 -13.46
N LEU A 175 -2.84 -9.23 -12.85
CA LEU A 175 -1.59 -9.67 -12.22
C LEU A 175 -0.42 -9.77 -13.22
N ALA A 176 -0.66 -10.35 -14.40
CA ALA A 176 0.36 -10.47 -15.44
C ALA A 176 0.87 -9.09 -15.94
N ASP A 177 -0.04 -8.14 -16.13
CA ASP A 177 0.33 -6.78 -16.54
C ASP A 177 1.14 -6.06 -15.45
N ALA A 178 0.79 -6.27 -14.18
CA ALA A 178 1.53 -5.70 -13.05
C ALA A 178 2.95 -6.29 -12.91
N LEU A 179 3.14 -7.58 -13.19
CA LEU A 179 4.47 -8.20 -13.28
C LEU A 179 5.31 -7.60 -14.41
N GLU A 180 4.71 -7.41 -15.59
CA GLU A 180 5.38 -6.78 -16.72
C GLU A 180 5.77 -5.32 -16.41
N SER A 181 4.87 -4.56 -15.78
CA SER A 181 5.17 -3.21 -15.31
C SER A 181 6.32 -3.18 -14.29
N SER A 182 6.38 -4.13 -13.36
CA SER A 182 7.52 -4.27 -12.45
C SER A 182 8.83 -4.56 -13.22
N ARG A 183 8.80 -5.46 -14.20
CA ARG A 183 9.98 -5.79 -15.02
C ARG A 183 10.50 -4.59 -15.79
N GLN A 184 9.62 -3.79 -16.40
CA GLN A 184 10.00 -2.56 -17.10
C GLN A 184 10.62 -1.53 -16.14
N ALA A 185 10.03 -1.37 -14.96
CA ALA A 185 10.57 -0.48 -13.94
C ALA A 185 11.98 -0.90 -13.46
N GLU A 186 12.22 -2.20 -13.25
CA GLU A 186 13.55 -2.71 -12.89
C GLU A 186 14.59 -2.49 -14.00
N GLN A 187 14.20 -2.63 -15.27
CA GLN A 187 15.11 -2.40 -16.40
C GLN A 187 15.56 -0.94 -16.48
N LEU A 188 14.67 -0.01 -16.14
CA LEU A 188 14.92 1.43 -16.17
C LEU A 188 15.65 1.93 -14.93
N ASP A 189 15.37 1.36 -13.76
CA ASP A 189 16.03 1.68 -12.48
C ASP A 189 16.41 0.39 -11.71
N PRO A 190 17.55 -0.24 -12.04
CA PRO A 190 17.96 -1.52 -11.44
C PRO A 190 18.31 -1.45 -9.97
N ILE A 191 18.54 -0.25 -9.41
CA ILE A 191 18.82 -0.08 -7.98
C ILE A 191 17.53 0.09 -7.18
N SER A 192 16.38 0.28 -7.83
CA SER A 192 15.10 0.52 -7.17
C SER A 192 14.59 -0.71 -6.42
N PRO A 193 14.13 -0.56 -5.16
CA PRO A 193 13.47 -1.63 -4.42
C PRO A 193 11.99 -1.81 -4.79
N PHE A 194 11.34 -0.80 -5.37
CA PHE A 194 9.90 -0.81 -5.64
C PHE A 194 9.42 -1.84 -6.67
N PRO A 195 10.17 -2.14 -7.76
CA PRO A 195 9.81 -3.24 -8.65
C PRO A 195 9.62 -4.56 -7.90
N HIS A 196 10.54 -4.86 -6.97
CA HIS A 196 10.51 -6.08 -6.19
C HIS A 196 9.37 -6.10 -5.17
N LEU A 197 9.06 -4.96 -4.53
CA LEU A 197 7.87 -4.86 -3.65
C LEU A 197 6.57 -5.10 -4.42
N LEU A 198 6.43 -4.47 -5.59
CA LEU A 198 5.26 -4.68 -6.46
C LEU A 198 5.15 -6.16 -6.88
N ARG A 199 6.25 -6.80 -7.28
CA ARG A 199 6.27 -8.23 -7.60
C ARG A 199 5.88 -9.09 -6.41
N ALA A 200 6.42 -8.81 -5.23
CA ALA A 200 6.07 -9.53 -4.01
C ALA A 200 4.57 -9.42 -3.69
N GLU A 201 3.97 -8.24 -3.84
CA GLU A 201 2.52 -8.06 -3.68
C GLU A 201 1.73 -8.86 -4.73
N VAL A 202 2.17 -8.88 -5.98
CA VAL A 202 1.50 -9.64 -7.05
C VAL A 202 1.58 -11.15 -6.80
N LEU A 203 2.77 -11.66 -6.46
CA LEU A 203 3.00 -13.09 -6.17
C LEU A 203 2.24 -13.56 -4.93
N ASP A 204 2.15 -12.73 -3.89
CA ASP A 204 1.28 -12.98 -2.73
C ASP A 204 -0.19 -13.16 -3.17
N LYS A 205 -0.70 -12.30 -4.08
CA LYS A 205 -2.05 -12.46 -4.64
C LYS A 205 -2.22 -13.71 -5.51
N GLN A 206 -1.14 -14.26 -6.07
CA GLN A 206 -1.17 -15.51 -6.83
C GLN A 206 -1.08 -16.75 -5.91
N GLY A 207 -0.66 -16.57 -4.65
CA GLY A 207 -0.36 -17.67 -3.73
C GLY A 207 1.07 -18.20 -3.82
N ASP A 208 1.92 -17.54 -4.61
CA ASP A 208 3.32 -17.91 -4.84
C ASP A 208 4.20 -17.32 -3.73
N TYR A 209 4.02 -17.84 -2.51
CA TYR A 209 4.54 -17.23 -1.29
C TYR A 209 6.07 -17.30 -1.17
N GLU A 210 6.70 -18.38 -1.61
CA GLU A 210 8.15 -18.54 -1.61
C GLU A 210 8.83 -17.50 -2.52
N GLU A 211 8.31 -17.29 -3.72
CA GLU A 211 8.77 -16.27 -4.66
C GLU A 211 8.53 -14.85 -4.13
N ALA A 212 7.36 -14.61 -3.51
CA ALA A 212 7.07 -13.32 -2.87
C ALA A 212 8.06 -12.99 -1.74
N ILE A 213 8.52 -14.00 -0.98
CA ILE A 213 9.56 -13.83 0.04
C ILE A 213 10.90 -13.44 -0.61
N ALA A 214 11.28 -14.10 -1.70
CA ALA A 214 12.53 -13.81 -2.41
C ALA A 214 12.57 -12.37 -2.97
N GLU A 215 11.44 -11.92 -3.53
CA GLU A 215 11.29 -10.55 -4.02
C GLU A 215 11.38 -9.52 -2.88
N ASN A 216 10.72 -9.77 -1.74
CA ASN A 216 10.86 -8.93 -0.56
C ASN A 216 12.33 -8.85 -0.07
N GLN A 217 13.04 -9.97 -0.01
CA GLN A 217 14.46 -10.00 0.38
C GLN A 217 15.32 -9.17 -0.57
N THR A 218 15.03 -9.24 -1.87
CA THR A 218 15.71 -8.43 -2.88
C THR A 218 15.42 -6.94 -2.69
N ALA A 219 14.17 -6.57 -2.41
CA ALA A 219 13.80 -5.19 -2.09
C ALA A 219 14.59 -4.65 -0.88
N VAL A 220 14.70 -5.42 0.20
CA VAL A 220 15.50 -5.05 1.39
C VAL A 220 16.97 -4.86 1.02
N GLY A 221 17.56 -5.76 0.24
CA GLY A 221 18.95 -5.64 -0.21
C GLY A 221 19.23 -4.39 -1.04
N LYS A 222 18.26 -3.95 -1.84
CA LYS A 222 18.38 -2.74 -2.68
C LYS A 222 18.12 -1.43 -1.93
N ALA A 223 17.35 -1.46 -0.84
CA ALA A 223 16.87 -0.26 -0.14
C ALA A 223 17.98 0.70 0.28
N ALA A 224 19.09 0.20 0.83
CA ALA A 224 20.21 1.03 1.27
C ALA A 224 20.94 1.72 0.10
N ALA A 225 21.21 0.98 -0.97
CA ALA A 225 21.86 1.52 -2.17
C ALA A 225 20.97 2.57 -2.85
N TRP A 226 19.68 2.27 -2.97
CA TRP A 226 18.68 3.19 -3.49
C TRP A 226 18.60 4.49 -2.68
N ALA A 227 18.70 4.41 -1.35
CA ALA A 227 18.67 5.60 -0.49
C ALA A 227 19.85 6.56 -0.70
N GLY A 228 20.97 6.04 -1.22
CA GLY A 228 22.17 6.84 -1.54
C GLY A 228 22.05 7.71 -2.79
N VAL A 229 21.05 7.46 -3.65
CA VAL A 229 20.87 8.15 -4.94
C VAL A 229 19.80 9.23 -4.82
N GLN A 230 19.98 10.34 -5.55
CA GLN A 230 19.01 11.44 -5.53
C GLN A 230 17.61 10.97 -5.97
N PRO A 231 16.54 11.54 -5.39
CA PRO A 231 15.20 11.19 -5.81
C PRO A 231 14.86 11.78 -7.17
N THR A 232 14.17 11.00 -7.99
CA THR A 232 13.64 11.46 -9.28
C THR A 232 12.55 12.51 -9.07
N PHE A 233 12.17 13.23 -10.12
CA PHE A 233 11.07 14.19 -10.05
C PHE A 233 9.75 13.50 -9.64
N ALA A 234 9.44 12.36 -10.25
CA ALA A 234 8.24 11.59 -9.93
C ALA A 234 8.24 11.09 -8.47
N GLN A 235 9.40 10.68 -7.95
CA GLN A 235 9.55 10.30 -6.54
C GLN A 235 9.32 11.50 -5.60
N GLN A 236 9.89 12.66 -5.92
CA GLN A 236 9.70 13.89 -5.13
C GLN A 236 8.21 14.27 -5.08
N MET A 237 7.51 14.20 -6.22
CA MET A 237 6.08 14.45 -6.29
C MET A 237 5.27 13.44 -5.46
N ALA A 238 5.58 12.14 -5.55
CA ALA A 238 4.90 11.14 -4.74
C ALA A 238 5.10 11.35 -3.22
N TRP A 239 6.29 11.81 -2.81
CA TRP A 239 6.59 12.08 -1.39
C TRP A 239 6.02 13.39 -0.89
N ALA A 240 5.82 14.38 -1.76
CA ALA A 240 5.10 15.61 -1.44
C ALA A 240 3.71 15.35 -0.82
N PHE A 241 3.08 14.22 -1.15
CA PHE A 241 1.77 13.83 -0.64
C PHE A 241 1.82 12.81 0.50
N THR A 242 2.90 12.04 0.63
CA THR A 242 2.95 10.87 1.52
C THR A 242 3.89 11.03 2.72
N SER A 243 4.77 12.03 2.72
CA SER A 243 5.69 12.29 3.84
C SER A 243 5.21 13.47 4.69
N PRO A 244 5.08 13.34 6.02
CA PRO A 244 4.76 14.48 6.90
C PRO A 244 5.75 15.64 6.81
N ASN A 245 6.98 15.39 6.34
CA ASN A 245 8.05 16.39 6.24
C ASN A 245 8.20 17.02 4.84
N SER A 246 7.41 16.63 3.85
CA SER A 246 7.52 17.17 2.48
C SER A 246 6.79 18.50 2.29
N ALA A 247 5.86 18.83 3.19
CA ALA A 247 5.10 20.08 3.25
C ALA A 247 5.95 21.34 3.55
N VAL A 248 7.18 21.17 4.03
CA VAL A 248 8.08 22.26 4.47
C VAL A 248 9.03 22.70 3.34
N ALA A 249 8.73 22.36 2.09
CA ALA A 249 9.56 22.63 0.92
C ALA A 249 9.59 24.11 0.45
N ARG A 250 9.71 25.07 1.38
CA ARG A 250 10.05 26.47 1.05
C ARG A 250 11.39 26.97 1.58
N SER A 251 12.14 26.18 2.36
CA SER A 251 13.53 26.52 2.68
C SER A 251 14.52 25.50 2.09
N LYS A 252 15.17 25.90 1.00
CA LYS A 252 16.49 25.52 0.48
C LYS A 252 17.20 24.38 1.26
N GLU A 253 17.36 23.21 0.61
CA GLU A 253 18.31 22.12 0.95
C GLU A 253 18.48 21.81 2.45
N ARG A 254 17.94 20.74 3.02
CA ARG A 254 18.21 19.31 2.76
C ARG A 254 17.51 18.60 3.93
N ASN A 255 16.88 17.46 3.74
CA ASN A 255 17.65 16.24 3.75
C ASN A 255 16.88 15.12 3.02
N TRP A 256 16.80 15.23 1.69
CA TRP A 256 16.27 14.14 0.86
C TRP A 256 16.96 12.81 1.17
N ARG A 257 18.24 12.83 1.60
CA ARG A 257 18.96 11.62 2.05
C ARG A 257 18.31 11.03 3.29
N LYS A 258 17.99 11.84 4.30
CA LYS A 258 17.25 11.40 5.49
C LYS A 258 15.85 10.90 5.14
N GLN A 259 15.14 11.55 4.22
CA GLN A 259 13.83 11.07 3.75
C GLN A 259 13.96 9.72 3.05
N LYS A 260 14.90 9.58 2.11
CA LYS A 260 15.24 8.33 1.43
C LYS A 260 15.67 7.23 2.39
N GLN A 261 16.45 7.58 3.41
CA GLN A 261 16.86 6.66 4.46
C GLN A 261 15.65 6.18 5.27
N GLN A 262 14.76 7.09 5.68
CA GLN A 262 13.51 6.74 6.36
C GLN A 262 12.62 5.84 5.49
N ILE A 263 12.54 6.11 4.19
CA ILE A 263 11.80 5.25 3.25
C ILE A 263 12.49 3.89 3.11
N ALA A 264 13.81 3.83 3.07
CA ALA A 264 14.54 2.55 3.02
C ALA A 264 14.39 1.73 4.32
N GLU A 265 14.37 2.39 5.47
CA GLU A 265 14.05 1.77 6.77
C GLU A 265 12.60 1.26 6.79
N TRP A 266 11.66 2.05 6.27
CA TRP A 266 10.26 1.65 6.12
C TRP A 266 10.13 0.45 5.17
N ILE A 267 10.79 0.46 4.01
CA ILE A 267 10.82 -0.68 3.07
C ILE A 267 11.33 -1.93 3.78
N SER A 268 12.44 -1.81 4.52
CA SER A 268 13.05 -2.93 5.23
C SER A 268 12.11 -3.51 6.29
N THR A 269 11.41 -2.64 7.02
CA THR A 269 10.44 -3.02 8.04
C THR A 269 9.20 -3.66 7.41
N SER A 270 8.59 -3.01 6.42
CA SER A 270 7.40 -3.49 5.73
C SER A 270 7.64 -4.81 5.01
N ALA A 271 8.73 -4.95 4.26
CA ALA A 271 9.11 -6.20 3.60
C ALA A 271 9.39 -7.32 4.62
N GLY A 272 10.06 -6.99 5.74
CA GLY A 272 10.25 -7.93 6.84
C GLY A 272 8.94 -8.45 7.42
N MET A 273 7.97 -7.56 7.64
CA MET A 273 6.63 -7.94 8.10
C MET A 273 5.87 -8.77 7.07
N HIS A 274 5.96 -8.42 5.78
CA HIS A 274 5.34 -9.19 4.69
C HIS A 274 5.96 -10.60 4.59
N ILE A 275 7.28 -10.74 4.71
CA ILE A 275 7.95 -12.05 4.77
C ILE A 275 7.43 -12.90 5.92
N LEU A 276 7.22 -12.32 7.11
CA LEU A 276 6.67 -13.05 8.24
C LEU A 276 5.23 -13.52 7.95
N GLN A 277 4.41 -12.68 7.33
CA GLN A 277 3.05 -13.05 6.90
C GLN A 277 3.08 -14.20 5.88
N LEU A 278 3.91 -14.10 4.85
CA LEU A 278 4.03 -15.12 3.81
C LEU A 278 4.47 -16.47 4.39
N ARG A 279 5.43 -16.48 5.34
CA ARG A 279 5.85 -17.70 6.04
C ARG A 279 4.73 -18.34 6.85
N LEU A 280 3.86 -17.52 7.45
CA LEU A 280 2.67 -18.02 8.15
C LEU A 280 1.68 -18.63 7.14
N SER A 281 1.44 -17.99 6.00
CA SER A 281 0.59 -18.51 4.92
C SER A 281 1.09 -19.86 4.39
N ILE A 282 2.40 -20.00 4.15
CA ILE A 282 3.01 -21.28 3.73
C ILE A 282 2.73 -22.37 4.78
N LYS A 283 2.93 -22.06 6.06
CA LYS A 283 2.67 -23.02 7.15
C LYS A 283 1.19 -23.45 7.17
N GLN A 284 0.28 -22.51 6.95
CA GLN A 284 -1.16 -22.78 6.89
C GLN A 284 -1.51 -23.70 5.71
N GLN A 285 -1.04 -23.37 4.51
CA GLN A 285 -1.28 -24.16 3.30
C GLN A 285 -0.80 -25.61 3.46
N ARG A 286 0.38 -25.80 4.06
CA ARG A 286 0.92 -27.14 4.37
C ARG A 286 0.09 -27.89 5.41
N SER A 287 -0.41 -27.20 6.45
CA SER A 287 -1.26 -27.84 7.46
C SER A 287 -2.62 -28.27 6.90
N ALA A 288 -3.21 -27.48 5.98
CA ALA A 288 -4.46 -27.81 5.32
C ALA A 288 -4.32 -29.05 4.41
N GLN A 289 -3.22 -29.13 3.64
CA GLN A 289 -2.91 -30.29 2.79
C GLN A 289 -2.66 -31.58 3.59
N GLN A 290 -2.21 -31.48 4.84
CA GLN A 290 -2.02 -32.66 5.72
C GLN A 290 -3.31 -33.18 6.35
N HIS A 291 -4.40 -32.41 6.31
CA HIS A 291 -5.70 -32.76 6.89
C HIS A 291 -6.77 -33.05 5.82
N GLU A 292 -6.41 -33.09 4.53
CA GLU A 292 -7.28 -33.66 3.50
C GLU A 292 -7.41 -35.19 3.74
N PRO A 293 -8.61 -35.72 3.98
CA PRO A 293 -8.79 -37.15 4.13
C PRO A 293 -8.42 -37.81 2.79
N THR A 294 -7.44 -38.72 2.83
CA THR A 294 -7.21 -39.66 1.74
C THR A 294 -8.44 -40.56 1.63
N ASP A 295 -9.24 -40.35 0.59
CA ASP A 295 -10.33 -41.26 0.16
C ASP A 295 -9.81 -42.68 -0.13
#